data_AF-A0A6I5C9N1-F1
#
_entry.id   AF-A0A6I5C9N1-F1
#
_cell.length_a   1.000
_cell.length_b   1.000
_cell.length_c   1.000
_cell.angle_alpha   90.00
_cell.angle_beta   90.00
_cell.angle_gamma   90.00
#
_symmetry.space_group_name_H-M   'P 1'
#
loop_
_entity.id
_entity.type
_entity.pdbx_description
1 polymer ?
#
loop_
_entity_poly.entity_id
_entity_poly.type
_entity_poly.pdbx_seq_one_letter_code
_entity_poly.pdbx_strand_id
1 'polypeptide(L)' 'GPPPYPLEYILRDATAPGGAFHGNFGKETSVIVDYPFITGRSTPDSYLTGQKLVEVLEDGLRQWGFKEAA' A
#
# COMPACT_ATOMS: atom_id res chain seq x y z
N GLY A 1 -10.84 -1.44 -21.07
CA GLY A 1 -9.45 -1.12 -21.41
C GLY A 1 -8.69 -0.80 -20.13
N PRO A 2 -7.35 -0.77 -20.16
CA PRO A 2 -6.59 -0.30 -18.99
C PRO A 2 -7.01 1.13 -18.64
N PRO A 3 -6.87 1.54 -17.36
CA PRO A 3 -7.08 2.93 -16.99
C PRO A 3 -6.22 3.84 -17.88
N PRO A 4 -6.72 5.01 -18.28
CA PRO A 4 -6.02 5.90 -19.23
C PRO A 4 -4.67 6.38 -18.69
N TYR A 5 -4.48 6.37 -17.37
CA TYR A 5 -3.21 6.66 -16.70
C TYR A 5 -2.95 5.64 -15.57
N PRO A 6 -1.72 5.17 -15.38
CA PRO A 6 -1.34 4.42 -14.18
C PRO A 6 -1.51 5.24 -12.90
N LEU A 7 -1.65 4.55 -11.77
CA LEU A 7 -1.81 5.17 -10.44
C LEU A 7 -0.65 6.12 -10.10
N GLU A 8 0.56 5.85 -10.56
CA GLU A 8 1.72 6.74 -10.38
C GLU A 8 1.44 8.16 -10.88
N TYR A 9 0.78 8.32 -12.04
CA TYR A 9 0.43 9.64 -12.56
C TYR A 9 -0.80 10.24 -11.89
N ILE A 10 -1.78 9.41 -11.54
CA ILE A 10 -3.01 9.87 -10.87
C ILE A 10 -2.70 10.40 -9.46
N LEU A 11 -1.81 9.73 -8.74
CA LEU A 11 -1.52 10.03 -7.35
C LEU A 11 -0.42 11.08 -7.16
N ARG A 12 0.32 11.43 -8.22
CA ARG A 12 1.41 12.43 -8.17
C ARG A 12 1.00 13.74 -7.51
N ASP A 13 -0.21 14.21 -7.79
CA ASP A 13 -0.73 15.47 -7.26
C ASP A 13 -1.74 15.26 -6.11
N ALA A 14 -2.07 14.01 -5.78
CA ALA A 14 -3.05 13.64 -4.77
C ALA A 14 -2.42 13.22 -3.43
N THR A 15 -1.09 12.98 -3.39
CA THR A 15 -0.39 12.70 -2.14
C THR A 15 -0.07 14.00 -1.38
N ALA A 16 -0.20 13.96 -0.05
CA ALA A 16 0.21 15.06 0.82
C ALA A 16 1.73 15.33 0.72
N PRO A 17 2.23 16.49 1.18
CA PRO A 17 3.67 16.73 1.28
C PRO A 17 4.38 15.58 2.02
N GLY A 18 5.28 14.87 1.32
CA GLY A 18 5.98 13.69 1.85
C GLY A 18 5.35 12.34 1.53
N GLY A 19 4.14 12.30 0.97
CA GLY A 19 3.49 11.07 0.49
C GLY A 19 3.95 10.71 -0.92
N ALA A 20 3.97 9.41 -1.23
CA ALA A 20 4.42 8.89 -2.51
C ALA A 20 3.62 7.66 -2.96
N PHE A 21 3.63 7.40 -4.27
CA PHE A 21 3.19 6.11 -4.80
C PHE A 21 4.29 5.06 -4.61
N HIS A 22 3.95 3.94 -3.98
CA HIS A 22 4.85 2.81 -3.77
C HIS A 22 4.42 1.61 -4.61
N GLY A 23 5.05 1.42 -5.77
CA GLY A 23 4.64 0.37 -6.71
C GLY A 23 5.00 -1.07 -6.31
N ASN A 24 6.02 -1.25 -5.45
CA ASN A 24 6.53 -2.55 -4.98
C ASN A 24 6.67 -3.62 -6.08
N PHE A 25 7.04 -3.20 -7.31
CA PHE A 25 7.26 -4.12 -8.42
C PHE A 25 8.44 -5.06 -8.10
N GLY A 26 8.26 -6.35 -8.39
CA GLY A 26 9.26 -7.39 -8.09
C GLY A 26 9.30 -7.86 -6.63
N LYS A 27 8.47 -7.29 -5.74
CA LYS A 27 8.30 -7.78 -4.36
C LYS A 27 7.24 -8.87 -4.31
N GLU A 28 7.39 -9.77 -3.34
CA GLU A 28 6.41 -10.84 -3.06
C GLU A 28 5.06 -10.26 -2.61
N THR A 29 5.09 -9.18 -1.83
CA THR A 29 3.90 -8.47 -1.38
C THR A 29 3.99 -7.00 -1.73
N SER A 30 2.85 -6.36 -1.93
CA SER A 30 2.78 -4.92 -2.18
C SER A 30 2.00 -4.15 -1.10
N VAL A 31 1.49 -4.87 -0.09
CA VAL A 31 0.69 -4.28 0.98
C VAL A 31 1.54 -3.33 1.80
N ILE A 32 1.03 -2.13 2.02
CA ILE A 32 1.64 -1.12 2.87
C ILE A 32 0.61 -0.68 3.90
N VAL A 33 1.07 -0.57 5.14
CA VAL A 33 0.35 0.15 6.20
C VAL A 33 1.12 1.42 6.45
N ASP A 34 0.46 2.56 6.26
CA ASP A 34 0.91 3.89 6.64
C ASP A 34 -0.29 4.60 7.26
N TYR A 35 -0.55 4.29 8.53
CA TYR A 35 -1.82 4.63 9.17
C TYR A 35 -2.17 6.12 8.99
N PRO A 36 -3.40 6.45 8.53
CA PRO A 36 -4.58 5.59 8.43
C PRO A 36 -4.77 4.85 7.09
N PHE A 37 -3.79 4.87 6.19
CA PHE A 37 -3.88 4.23 4.89
C PHE A 37 -3.39 2.78 4.93
N ILE A 38 -4.19 1.88 4.36
CA ILE A 38 -3.82 0.49 4.08
C ILE A 38 -4.07 0.25 2.59
N THR A 39 -3.00 -0.03 1.84
CA THR A 39 -3.07 -0.14 0.37
C THR A 39 -2.49 -1.46 -0.10
N GLY A 40 -3.09 -2.06 -1.13
CA GLY A 40 -2.56 -3.20 -1.89
C GLY A 40 -2.64 -2.93 -3.39
N ARG A 41 -1.82 -3.62 -4.19
CA ARG A 41 -1.70 -3.35 -5.64
C ARG A 41 -2.76 -4.07 -6.47
N SER A 42 -3.12 -5.30 -6.12
CA SER A 42 -4.03 -6.13 -6.93
C SER A 42 -4.80 -7.16 -6.10
N THR A 43 -5.72 -7.90 -6.74
CA THR A 43 -6.56 -8.91 -6.08
C THR A 43 -5.80 -9.95 -5.23
N PRO A 44 -4.60 -10.43 -5.62
CA PRO A 44 -3.77 -11.28 -4.76
C PRO A 44 -3.42 -10.69 -3.40
N ASP A 45 -3.32 -9.36 -3.28
CA ASP A 45 -2.99 -8.68 -2.01
C ASP A 45 -4.20 -8.60 -1.05
N SER A 46 -5.42 -8.95 -1.49
CA SER A 46 -6.65 -8.71 -0.72
C SER A 46 -6.66 -9.38 0.66
N TYR A 47 -6.18 -10.62 0.76
CA TYR A 47 -6.13 -11.32 2.05
C TYR A 47 -5.15 -10.66 3.03
N LEU A 48 -3.93 -10.37 2.58
CA LEU A 48 -2.92 -9.71 3.41
C LEU A 48 -3.36 -8.29 3.79
N THR A 49 -4.00 -7.56 2.87
CA THR A 49 -4.58 -6.23 3.15
C THR A 49 -5.62 -6.32 4.26
N GLY A 50 -6.53 -7.31 4.20
CA GLY A 50 -7.52 -7.54 5.25
C GLY A 50 -6.90 -7.93 6.59
N GLN A 51 -5.87 -8.78 6.59
CA GLN A 51 -5.12 -9.13 7.80
C GLN A 51 -4.47 -7.89 8.43
N LYS A 52 -3.82 -7.04 7.63
CA LYS A 52 -3.21 -5.80 8.12
C LYS A 52 -4.23 -4.78 8.60
N LEU A 53 -5.42 -4.73 8.02
CA LEU A 53 -6.52 -3.93 8.57
C LEU A 53 -6.91 -4.40 9.99
N VAL A 54 -7.02 -5.71 10.21
CA VAL A 54 -7.32 -6.27 11.54
C VAL A 54 -6.20 -5.89 12.53
N GLU A 55 -4.92 -6.10 12.18
CA GLU A 55 -3.78 -5.72 13.03
C GLU A 55 -3.75 -4.21 13.35
N VAL A 56 -4.18 -3.34 12.42
CA VAL A 56 -4.33 -1.90 12.69
C VAL A 56 -5.41 -1.62 13.73
N LEU A 57 -6.56 -2.30 13.63
CA LEU A 57 -7.73 -2.06 14.48
C LEU A 57 -7.59 -2.68 15.86
N GLU A 58 -7.03 -3.88 15.94
CA GLU A 58 -7.01 -4.69 17.17
C GLU A 58 -5.66 -4.60 17.89
N ASP A 59 -4.55 -4.57 17.15
CA ASP A 59 -3.20 -4.64 17.72
C ASP A 59 -2.46 -3.28 17.70
N GLY A 60 -3.08 -2.25 17.11
CA GLY A 60 -2.52 -0.90 17.05
C GLY A 60 -1.36 -0.74 16.07
N LEU A 61 -1.25 -1.61 15.06
CA LEU A 61 -0.25 -1.49 13.98
C LEU A 61 -0.37 -0.12 13.30
N ARG A 62 0.77 0.57 13.10
CA ARG A 62 0.80 1.89 12.45
C ARG A 62 1.59 1.94 11.14
N GLN A 63 2.60 1.08 10.99
CA GLN A 63 3.48 1.10 9.83
C GLN A 63 3.98 -0.31 9.50
N TRP A 64 3.89 -0.72 8.23
CA TRP A 64 4.36 -2.02 7.73
C TRP A 64 4.63 -1.98 6.21
N GLY A 65 5.51 -2.84 5.71
CA GLY A 65 5.69 -3.05 4.25
C GLY A 65 6.67 -2.11 3.53
N PHE A 66 7.39 -1.25 4.27
CA PHE A 66 8.32 -0.26 3.70
C PHE A 66 9.78 -0.72 3.52
N LYS A 67 10.21 -1.78 4.21
CA LYS A 67 11.61 -2.27 4.17
C LYS A 67 11.71 -3.62 3.48
N GLU A 68 12.81 -3.85 2.75
CA GLU A 68 13.30 -5.22 2.58
C GLU A 68 13.76 -5.73 3.95
N ALA A 69 13.43 -6.99 4.27
CA ALA A 69 14.19 -7.69 5.29
C ALA A 69 15.67 -7.61 4.89
N ALA A 70 16.50 -7.06 5.79
CA ALA A 70 17.95 -7.15 5.65
C ALA A 70 18.41 -8.60 5.76
#